data_AF-B1KPC6-F1
#
_entry.id   AF-B1KPC6-F1
#
_cell.length_a   1.000
_cell.length_b   1.000
_cell.length_c   1.000
_cell.angle_alpha   90.00
_cell.angle_beta   90.00
_cell.angle_gamma   90.00
#
_symmetry.space_group_name_H-M   'P 1'
#
loop_
_entity.id
_entity.type
_entity.pdbx_description
1 polymer ?
#
loop_
_entity_poly.entity_id
_entity_poly.type
_entity_poly.pdbx_seq_one_letter_code
_entity_poly.pdbx_strand_id
1 'polypeptide(L)'
;MRLVLLGFLLSLLTACTQNPEWTLFYYPDEPQIPADAELGEHISGYYGTSEQCLLKGAGMVKLSDSGIGSYQCGHLCVAKEQNDLSCQTYLDSLIPTSD
;
A
#
# COMPACT_ATOMS: atom_id res chain seq x y z
N MET A 1 -46.19 -10.03 -0.24
CA MET A 1 -45.08 -10.62 -1.01
C MET A 1 -44.10 -9.59 -1.59
N ARG A 2 -44.56 -8.41 -2.08
CA ARG A 2 -43.67 -7.37 -2.64
C ARG A 2 -42.69 -6.71 -1.66
N LEU A 3 -43.03 -6.56 -0.38
CA LEU A 3 -42.15 -5.92 0.62
C LEU A 3 -40.97 -6.81 1.07
N VAL A 4 -41.12 -8.13 1.03
CA VAL A 4 -40.06 -9.08 1.44
C VAL A 4 -38.90 -9.07 0.43
N LEU A 5 -39.21 -8.90 -0.86
CA LEU A 5 -38.22 -8.77 -1.93
C LEU A 5 -37.37 -7.49 -1.78
N LEU A 6 -37.95 -6.40 -1.26
CA LEU A 6 -37.24 -5.13 -1.10
C LEU A 6 -36.20 -5.17 0.05
N GLY A 7 -36.51 -5.92 1.12
CA GLY A 7 -35.59 -6.10 2.25
C GLY A 7 -34.35 -6.93 1.90
N PHE A 8 -34.51 -7.93 1.01
CA PHE A 8 -33.41 -8.78 0.55
C PHE A 8 -32.43 -8.03 -0.39
N LEU A 9 -32.94 -7.07 -1.16
CA LEU A 9 -32.13 -6.19 -2.01
C LEU A 9 -31.27 -5.20 -1.21
N LEU A 10 -31.74 -4.76 -0.03
CA LEU A 10 -31.00 -3.85 0.85
C LEU A 10 -29.87 -4.56 1.62
N SER A 11 -29.94 -5.87 1.81
CA SER A 11 -28.91 -6.66 2.51
C SER A 11 -27.63 -6.86 1.68
N LEU A 12 -27.68 -6.62 0.37
CA LEU A 12 -26.57 -6.81 -0.56
C LEU A 12 -25.65 -5.57 -0.65
N LEU A 13 -26.00 -4.46 0.01
CA LEU A 13 -25.26 -3.18 -0.06
C LEU A 13 -24.21 -3.01 1.03
N THR A 14 -23.96 -4.02 1.88
CA THR A 14 -22.80 -3.99 2.79
C THR A 14 -21.53 -4.31 1.99
N ALA A 15 -21.10 -3.37 1.15
CA ALA A 15 -19.72 -3.35 0.69
C ALA A 15 -18.85 -3.06 1.92
N CYS A 16 -18.31 -4.11 2.54
CA CYS A 16 -17.23 -3.96 3.51
C CYS A 16 -16.08 -3.28 2.77
N THR A 17 -15.95 -1.96 2.90
CA THR A 17 -14.76 -1.26 2.45
C THR A 17 -13.65 -1.74 3.38
N GLN A 18 -12.92 -2.78 2.97
CA GLN A 18 -11.66 -3.11 3.62
C GLN A 18 -10.79 -1.89 3.40
N ASN A 19 -10.60 -1.08 4.45
CA ASN A 19 -9.74 0.08 4.38
C ASN A 19 -8.31 -0.46 4.33
N PRO A 20 -7.62 -0.39 3.17
CA PRO A 20 -6.29 -0.97 3.06
C PRO A 20 -5.37 -0.22 4.02
N GLU A 21 -4.70 -0.96 4.89
CA GLU A 21 -3.87 -0.36 5.93
C GLU A 21 -2.44 -0.10 5.44
N TRP A 22 -2.03 -0.71 4.32
CA TRP A 22 -0.67 -0.67 3.82
C TRP A 22 -0.58 0.03 2.47
N THR A 23 0.32 1.00 2.36
CA THR A 23 0.64 1.72 1.11
C THR A 23 2.03 1.30 0.65
N LEU A 24 2.14 0.82 -0.59
CA LEU A 24 3.42 0.52 -1.24
C LEU A 24 3.98 1.80 -1.86
N PHE A 25 5.22 2.12 -1.52
CA PHE A 25 6.03 3.12 -2.18
C PHE A 25 7.12 2.40 -2.98
N TYR A 26 7.27 2.73 -4.27
CA TYR A 26 8.27 2.12 -5.15
C TYR A 26 9.09 3.21 -5.86
N TYR A 27 10.39 2.98 -5.89
CA TYR A 27 11.39 3.89 -6.45
C TYR A 27 12.11 3.13 -7.58
N PRO A 28 11.68 3.31 -8.85
CA PRO A 28 12.31 2.63 -9.98
C PRO A 28 13.73 3.13 -10.17
N ASP A 29 14.64 2.24 -10.58
CA ASP A 29 16.04 2.53 -10.88
C ASP A 29 16.86 3.08 -9.70
N GLU A 30 16.27 3.18 -8.50
CA GLU A 30 16.92 3.61 -7.28
C GLU A 30 17.26 2.41 -6.39
N PRO A 31 18.55 2.07 -6.18
CA PRO A 31 18.95 0.89 -5.41
C PRO A 31 18.64 1.01 -3.90
N GLN A 32 18.33 2.22 -3.43
CA GLN A 32 17.99 2.54 -2.05
C GLN A 32 16.91 3.61 -2.03
N ILE A 33 16.16 3.69 -0.94
CA ILE A 33 15.08 4.66 -0.78
C ILE A 33 15.71 6.06 -0.65
N PRO A 34 15.36 7.04 -1.52
CA PRO A 34 15.91 8.38 -1.43
C PRO A 34 15.46 9.06 -0.12
N ALA A 35 16.39 9.77 0.53
CA ALA A 35 16.15 10.35 1.86
C ALA A 35 15.14 11.53 1.84
N ASP A 36 15.03 12.18 0.69
CA ASP A 36 14.18 13.33 0.40
C ASP A 36 12.99 12.98 -0.50
N ALA A 37 12.67 11.68 -0.63
CA ALA A 37 11.61 11.25 -1.53
C ALA A 37 10.23 11.77 -1.09
N GLU A 38 9.50 12.38 -2.02
CA GLU A 38 8.11 12.78 -1.81
C GLU A 38 7.21 11.55 -1.91
N LEU A 39 6.83 10.97 -0.75
CA LEU A 39 6.08 9.72 -0.67
C LEU A 39 4.85 9.67 -1.59
N GLY A 40 4.14 10.80 -1.72
CA GLY A 40 2.96 10.91 -2.57
C GLY A 40 3.20 10.56 -4.04
N GLU A 41 4.37 10.90 -4.57
CA GLU A 41 4.73 10.66 -5.97
C GLU A 41 5.08 9.19 -6.25
N HIS A 42 5.39 8.43 -5.20
CA HIS A 42 5.89 7.06 -5.30
C HIS A 42 4.86 5.99 -4.92
N ILE A 43 3.61 6.37 -4.62
CA ILE A 43 2.54 5.42 -4.31
C ILE A 43 2.32 4.47 -5.50
N SER A 44 2.55 3.17 -5.26
CA SER A 44 2.43 2.11 -6.26
C SER A 44 1.38 1.05 -5.90
N GLY A 45 0.62 1.26 -4.82
CA GLY A 45 -0.56 0.46 -4.52
C GLY A 45 -0.97 0.48 -3.05
N TYR A 46 -2.16 -0.06 -2.78
CA TYR A 46 -2.71 -0.22 -1.43
C TYR A 46 -3.08 -1.67 -1.18
N TYR A 47 -2.79 -2.16 0.01
CA TYR A 47 -2.88 -3.59 0.36
C TYR A 47 -3.47 -3.80 1.75
N GLY A 48 -4.13 -4.95 1.91
CA GLY A 48 -4.73 -5.34 3.19
C GLY A 48 -3.70 -5.82 4.22
N THR A 49 -2.55 -6.34 3.78
CA THR A 49 -1.50 -6.86 4.67
C THR A 49 -0.12 -6.36 4.26
N SER A 50 0.80 -6.28 5.22
CA SER A 50 2.22 -5.98 4.97
C SER A 50 2.86 -6.99 4.02
N GLU A 51 2.52 -8.27 4.17
CA GLU A 51 3.04 -9.34 3.31
C GLU A 51 2.68 -9.12 1.84
N GLN A 52 1.42 -8.80 1.56
CA GLN A 52 0.99 -8.50 0.19
C GLN A 52 1.72 -7.28 -0.36
N CYS A 53 1.87 -6.23 0.44
CA CYS A 53 2.59 -5.03 0.04
C CYS A 53 4.05 -5.32 -0.32
N LEU A 54 4.78 -6.02 0.57
CA LEU A 54 6.19 -6.33 0.39
C LEU A 54 6.44 -7.29 -0.79
N LEU A 55 5.61 -8.32 -0.95
CA LEU A 55 5.70 -9.24 -2.08
C LEU A 55 5.45 -8.52 -3.41
N LYS A 56 4.57 -7.51 -3.43
CA LYS A 56 4.34 -6.69 -4.63
C LYS A 56 5.52 -5.80 -4.93
N GLY A 57 6.09 -5.11 -3.94
CA GLY A 57 7.31 -4.32 -4.10
C GLY A 57 8.48 -5.15 -4.63
N ALA A 58 8.72 -6.32 -4.02
CA ALA A 58 9.75 -7.27 -4.49
C ALA A 58 9.50 -7.72 -5.94
N GLY A 59 8.24 -7.99 -6.29
CA GLY A 59 7.83 -8.32 -7.64
C GLY A 59 8.10 -7.19 -8.64
N MET A 60 7.85 -5.94 -8.26
CA MET A 60 8.11 -4.76 -9.11
C MET A 60 9.60 -4.61 -9.40
N VAL A 61 10.47 -4.72 -8.39
CA VAL A 61 11.94 -4.71 -8.61
C VAL A 61 12.35 -5.82 -9.58
N LYS A 62 11.87 -7.06 -9.35
CA LYS A 62 12.19 -8.21 -10.20
C LYS A 62 11.73 -8.06 -11.66
N LEU A 63 10.62 -7.37 -11.88
CA LEU A 63 10.02 -7.19 -13.20
C LEU A 63 10.44 -5.88 -13.90
N SER A 64 11.21 -5.02 -13.22
CA SER A 64 11.75 -3.80 -13.81
C SER A 64 12.77 -4.12 -14.91
N ASP A 65 12.86 -3.26 -15.93
CA ASP A 65 13.77 -3.45 -17.06
C ASP A 65 15.25 -3.42 -16.63
N SER A 66 15.59 -2.59 -15.62
CA SER A 66 16.93 -2.49 -15.06
C SER A 66 17.25 -3.59 -14.03
N GLY A 67 16.21 -4.22 -13.46
CA GLY A 67 16.34 -5.07 -12.27
C GLY A 67 16.73 -4.29 -11.00
N ILE A 68 16.75 -2.97 -11.06
CA ILE A 68 17.14 -2.06 -9.97
C ILE A 68 15.90 -1.30 -9.51
N GLY A 69 15.72 -1.26 -8.20
CA GLY A 69 14.70 -0.46 -7.56
C GLY A 69 14.62 -0.77 -6.08
N SER A 70 13.98 0.12 -5.35
CA SER A 70 13.74 -0.02 -3.92
C SER A 70 12.27 0.19 -3.62
N TYR A 71 11.82 -0.33 -2.50
CA TYR A 71 10.43 -0.20 -2.08
C TYR A 71 10.32 -0.23 -0.56
N GLN A 72 9.25 0.36 -0.06
CA GLN A 72 8.83 0.23 1.33
C GLN A 72 7.31 0.22 1.43
N CYS A 73 6.82 -0.31 2.53
CA CYS A 73 5.42 -0.39 2.86
C CYS A 73 5.15 0.46 4.10
N GLY A 74 4.31 1.50 3.94
CA GLY A 74 3.86 2.34 5.04
C GLY A 74 2.52 1.85 5.61
N HIS A 75 2.42 1.75 6.93
CA HIS A 75 1.18 1.40 7.63
C HIS A 75 0.41 2.65 8.05
N LEU A 76 -0.90 2.65 7.83
CA LEU A 76 -1.85 3.71 8.22
C LEU A 76 -1.40 5.11 7.80
N CYS A 77 -1.05 5.24 6.52
CA CYS A 77 -0.64 6.51 5.93
C CYS A 77 -1.81 7.49 5.84
N VAL A 78 -1.54 8.75 6.21
CA VAL A 78 -2.50 9.86 6.13
C VAL A 78 -1.90 11.01 5.34
N ALA A 79 -2.75 11.69 4.56
CA ALA A 79 -2.38 12.92 3.90
C ALA A 79 -2.21 14.05 4.93
N LYS A 80 -1.14 14.82 4.77
CA LYS A 80 -0.86 16.05 5.50
C LYS A 80 -1.17 17.27 4.61
N GLU A 81 -1.01 18.46 5.17
CA GLU A 81 -1.01 19.68 4.37
C GLU A 81 0.10 19.63 3.31
N GLN A 82 -0.07 20.39 2.22
CA GLN A 82 0.92 20.51 1.14
C GLN A 82 1.17 19.21 0.35
N ASN A 83 0.17 18.33 0.24
CA ASN A 83 0.23 17.05 -0.49
C ASN A 83 1.26 16.02 0.06
N ASP A 84 1.77 16.23 1.27
CA ASP A 84 2.68 15.28 1.91
C ASP A 84 1.91 14.07 2.50
N LEU A 85 2.60 12.95 2.69
CA LEU A 85 2.07 11.74 3.32
C LEU A 85 2.87 11.40 4.57
N SER A 86 2.18 10.88 5.58
CA SER A 86 2.83 10.38 6.80
C SER A 86 2.22 9.06 7.21
N CYS A 87 3.07 8.05 7.38
CA CYS A 87 2.68 6.73 7.87
C CYS A 87 3.09 6.56 9.34
N GLN A 88 2.43 5.64 10.05
CA GLN A 88 2.76 5.36 11.45
C GLN A 88 4.03 4.52 11.56
N THR A 89 4.20 3.55 10.67
CA THR A 89 5.34 2.63 10.63
C THR A 89 5.70 2.30 9.19
N TYR A 90 6.96 1.98 8.95
CA TYR A 90 7.46 1.51 7.65
C TYR A 90 8.08 0.11 7.78
N LEU A 91 7.96 -0.68 6.71
CA LEU A 91 8.61 -1.98 6.54
C LEU A 91 9.21 -2.06 5.13
N ASP A 92 10.42 -2.60 5.00
CA ASP A 92 11.12 -2.84 3.74
C ASP A 92 11.44 -4.33 3.51
N SER A 93 11.21 -5.18 4.52
CA SER A 93 11.45 -6.62 4.47
C SER A 93 10.43 -7.41 5.29
N LEU A 94 10.22 -8.68 4.93
CA LEU A 94 9.36 -9.62 5.66
C LEU A 94 10.01 -10.16 6.95
N ILE A 95 11.33 -9.97 7.11
CA ILE A 95 12.07 -10.37 8.30
C ILE A 95 12.31 -9.11 9.14
N PRO A 96 11.89 -9.06 10.42
CA PRO A 96 12.29 -7.98 11.31
C PRO A 96 13.81 -7.97 11.40
N THR A 97 14.45 -6.86 11.08
CA THR A 97 15.86 -6.64 11.43
C THR A 97 15.93 -6.58 12.95
N SER A 98 16.35 -7.68 13.56
CA SER A 98 16.77 -7.69 14.96
C SER A 98 18.12 -6.98 15.03
N ASP A 99 18.11 -5.67 15.22
CA ASP A 99 19.27 -4.94 15.73
C ASP A 99 19.59 -5.38 17.18
#